data_AF-A0A7S2G447-F1
#
_entry.id   AF-A0A7S2G447-F1
#
_cell.length_a   1.000
_cell.length_b   1.000
_cell.length_c   1.000
_cell.angle_alpha   90.00
_cell.angle_beta   90.00
_cell.angle_gamma   90.00
#
_symmetry.space_group_name_H-M   'P 1'
#
loop_
_entity.id
_entity.type
_entity.pdbx_description
1 polymer ?
#
loop_
_entity_poly.entity_id
_entity_poly.type
_entity_poly.pdbx_seq_one_letter_code
_entity_poly.pdbx_strand_id
1 'polypeptide(L)'
;HIVAEQKNNYAFKALKELCAKSPVVFEYDPLWYWTALCSLTSSQLPSNEQHLRPMAITEDQQRKLKLLYHPEITKPSEAAKILAKHLQLSPPLDPVHLEELLQIWILNCFEHSDDPLGYSTYFMSSFMSHHCMPNAVWHYDEDDFVLRA
;
A
#
# COMPACT_ATOMS: atom_id res chain seq x y z
N HIS A 1 0.59 -9.76 1.65
CA HIS A 1 0.33 -9.09 0.36
C HIS A 1 1.61 -8.41 -0.05
N ILE A 2 2.14 -8.70 -1.23
CA ILE A 2 3.44 -8.23 -1.71
C ILE A 2 3.17 -7.23 -2.84
N VAL A 3 3.84 -6.09 -2.82
CA VAL A 3 3.77 -5.06 -3.86
C VAL A 3 5.18 -4.56 -4.15
N ALA A 4 5.58 -4.60 -5.42
CA ALA A 4 6.85 -4.06 -5.88
C ALA A 4 6.64 -2.92 -6.87
N GLU A 5 7.69 -2.11 -7.08
CA GLU A 5 7.71 -1.11 -8.14
C GLU A 5 7.36 -1.73 -9.50
N GLN A 6 6.41 -1.11 -10.22
CA GLN A 6 6.06 -1.53 -11.57
C GLN A 6 6.50 -0.48 -12.60
N LYS A 7 7.80 -0.47 -12.93
CA LYS A 7 8.42 0.53 -13.82
C LYS A 7 7.72 0.66 -15.20
N ASN A 8 7.01 -0.38 -15.66
CA ASN A 8 6.27 -0.38 -16.93
C ASN A 8 4.77 -0.03 -16.80
N ASN A 9 4.25 0.09 -15.57
CA ASN A 9 2.85 0.41 -15.32
C ASN A 9 2.60 1.93 -15.46
N TYR A 10 1.61 2.31 -16.26
CA TYR A 10 1.29 3.72 -16.52
C TYR A 10 0.83 4.46 -15.25
N ALA A 11 0.00 3.82 -14.41
CA ALA A 11 -0.46 4.43 -13.16
C ALA A 11 0.71 4.66 -12.19
N PHE A 12 1.66 3.72 -12.12
CA PHE A 12 2.86 3.90 -11.29
C PHE A 12 3.76 5.03 -11.81
N LYS A 13 3.95 5.16 -13.13
CA LYS A 13 4.69 6.30 -13.72
C LYS A 13 4.01 7.63 -13.40
N ALA A 14 2.69 7.71 -13.60
CA ALA A 14 1.91 8.91 -13.30
C ALA A 14 2.02 9.30 -11.81
N LEU A 15 1.98 8.32 -10.91
CA LEU A 15 2.21 8.53 -9.48
C LEU A 15 3.62 9.08 -9.21
N LYS A 16 4.68 8.50 -9.78
CA LYS A 16 6.05 9.02 -9.60
C LYS A 16 6.19 10.46 -10.09
N GLU A 17 5.62 10.78 -11.24
CA GLU A 17 5.59 12.15 -11.76
C GLU A 17 4.81 13.11 -10.85
N LEU A 18 3.70 12.65 -10.29
CA LEU A 18 2.86 13.44 -9.39
C LEU A 18 3.58 13.76 -8.08
N CYS A 19 4.24 12.77 -7.46
CA CYS A 19 5.08 12.96 -6.29
C CYS A 19 6.21 13.95 -6.58
N ALA A 20 6.90 13.81 -7.72
CA ALA A 20 8.00 14.69 -8.11
C ALA A 20 7.55 16.15 -8.35
N LYS A 21 6.32 16.37 -8.85
CA LYS A 21 5.77 17.72 -9.10
C LYS A 21 5.34 18.44 -7.82
N SER A 22 5.00 17.70 -6.77
CA SER A 22 4.40 18.24 -5.54
C SER A 22 5.00 17.65 -4.26
N PRO A 23 6.32 17.78 -4.01
CA PRO A 23 7.00 17.15 -2.87
C PRO A 23 6.52 17.67 -1.51
N VAL A 24 5.93 18.87 -1.46
CA VAL A 24 5.33 19.42 -0.23
C VAL A 24 4.03 18.70 0.14
N VAL A 25 3.34 18.10 -0.84
CA VAL A 25 2.09 17.36 -0.61
C VAL A 25 2.36 15.87 -0.45
N PHE A 26 3.29 15.32 -1.23
CA PHE A 26 3.66 13.90 -1.17
C PHE A 26 4.89 13.72 -0.29
N GLU A 27 4.65 13.51 1.01
CA GLU A 27 5.68 13.38 2.04
C GLU A 27 6.43 12.04 2.01
N TYR A 28 5.88 11.02 1.34
CA TYR A 28 6.45 9.68 1.24
C TYR A 28 6.97 9.37 -0.16
N ASP A 29 7.85 8.38 -0.27
CA ASP A 29 8.26 7.84 -1.56
C ASP A 29 7.07 7.26 -2.34
N PRO A 30 7.09 7.30 -3.69
CA PRO A 30 6.00 6.81 -4.53
C PRO A 30 5.55 5.38 -4.24
N LEU A 31 6.45 4.50 -3.79
CA LEU A 31 6.11 3.12 -3.48
C LEU A 31 5.06 3.01 -2.36
N TRP A 32 5.05 3.91 -1.37
CA TRP A 32 4.06 3.90 -0.29
C TRP A 32 2.63 4.17 -0.78
N TYR A 33 2.48 5.12 -1.70
CA TYR A 33 1.20 5.38 -2.33
C TYR A 33 0.82 4.25 -3.30
N TRP A 34 1.80 3.65 -3.97
CA TRP A 34 1.60 2.54 -4.89
C TRP A 34 1.06 1.30 -4.18
N THR A 35 1.61 0.97 -3.01
CA THR A 35 1.13 -0.16 -2.23
C THR A 35 -0.33 0.00 -1.78
N ALA A 36 -0.73 1.22 -1.40
CA ALA A 36 -2.12 1.56 -1.10
C ALA A 36 -3.04 1.39 -2.34
N LEU A 37 -2.60 1.85 -3.53
CA LEU A 37 -3.35 1.69 -4.78
C LEU A 37 -3.49 0.21 -5.19
N CYS A 38 -2.42 -0.57 -5.06
CA CYS A 38 -2.44 -2.03 -5.29
C CYS A 38 -3.25 -2.80 -4.25
N SER A 39 -3.70 -2.15 -3.17
CA SER A 39 -4.57 -2.73 -2.16
C SER A 39 -6.05 -2.41 -2.37
N LEU A 40 -6.41 -1.74 -3.48
CA LEU A 40 -7.80 -1.51 -3.86
C LEU A 40 -8.46 -2.77 -4.39
N THR A 41 -9.77 -2.90 -4.18
CA THR A 41 -10.57 -3.97 -4.78
C THR A 41 -11.14 -3.53 -6.13
N SER A 42 -11.59 -4.50 -6.92
CA SER A 42 -12.20 -4.20 -8.24
C SER A 42 -13.45 -3.33 -8.13
N SER A 43 -14.17 -3.33 -7.00
CA SER A 43 -15.36 -2.51 -6.78
C SER A 43 -15.02 -1.03 -6.50
N GLN A 44 -13.79 -0.76 -6.06
CA GLN A 44 -13.25 0.58 -5.78
C GLN A 44 -12.53 1.19 -6.97
N LEU A 45 -12.48 0.50 -8.11
CA LEU A 45 -11.87 0.99 -9.34
C LEU A 45 -12.94 1.32 -10.38
N PRO A 46 -12.77 2.41 -11.15
CA PRO A 46 -13.60 2.68 -12.31
C PRO A 46 -13.57 1.52 -13.32
N SER A 47 -14.69 1.27 -14.00
CA SER A 47 -14.79 0.18 -14.99
C SER A 47 -13.79 0.29 -16.14
N ASN A 48 -13.35 1.52 -16.46
CA ASN A 48 -12.38 1.82 -17.52
C ASN A 48 -10.93 1.84 -17.03
N GLU A 49 -10.66 1.63 -15.73
CA GLU A 49 -9.30 1.65 -15.23
C GLU A 49 -8.58 0.33 -15.56
N GLN A 50 -7.52 0.42 -16.37
CA GLN A 50 -6.85 -0.75 -16.95
C GLN A 50 -5.49 -1.04 -16.29
N HIS A 51 -4.89 -0.05 -15.64
CA HIS A 51 -3.52 -0.17 -15.13
C HIS A 51 -3.48 -0.63 -13.68
N LEU A 52 -4.49 -0.26 -12.88
CA LEU A 52 -4.63 -0.73 -11.49
C LEU A 52 -5.43 -2.03 -11.38
N ARG A 53 -6.35 -2.29 -12.29
CA ARG A 53 -7.29 -3.43 -12.18
C ARG A 53 -6.62 -4.80 -12.15
N PRO A 54 -5.53 -5.07 -12.92
CA PRO A 54 -4.78 -6.32 -12.79
C PRO A 54 -4.14 -6.51 -11.41
N MET A 55 -3.96 -5.43 -10.65
CA MET A 55 -3.37 -5.41 -9.30
C MET A 55 -4.42 -5.42 -8.20
N ALA A 56 -5.70 -5.34 -8.55
CA ALA A 56 -6.76 -5.28 -7.56
C ALA A 56 -6.79 -6.56 -6.71
N ILE A 57 -6.89 -6.39 -5.40
CA ILE A 57 -6.98 -7.51 -4.46
C ILE A 57 -8.44 -7.92 -4.25
N THR A 58 -8.63 -9.09 -3.65
CA THR A 58 -9.95 -9.56 -3.25
C THR A 58 -10.46 -8.80 -2.02
N GLU A 59 -11.78 -8.76 -1.84
CA GLU A 59 -12.41 -8.17 -0.65
C GLU A 59 -11.91 -8.82 0.66
N ASP A 60 -11.63 -10.12 0.66
CA ASP A 60 -11.06 -10.81 1.84
C ASP A 60 -9.62 -10.36 2.15
N GLN A 61 -8.80 -10.15 1.11
CA GLN A 61 -7.45 -9.63 1.30
C GLN A 61 -7.48 -8.20 1.85
N GLN A 62 -8.35 -7.33 1.32
CA GLN A 62 -8.49 -5.97 1.84
C GLN A 62 -9.03 -5.97 3.28
N ARG A 63 -10.03 -6.81 3.57
CA ARG A 63 -10.56 -6.98 4.92
C ARG A 63 -9.46 -7.38 5.90
N LYS A 64 -8.55 -8.29 5.53
CA LYS A 64 -7.39 -8.68 6.35
C LYS A 64 -6.42 -7.52 6.55
N LEU A 65 -6.15 -6.71 5.52
CA LEU A 65 -5.32 -5.50 5.66
C LEU A 65 -5.93 -4.51 6.67
N LYS A 66 -7.25 -4.29 6.61
CA LYS A 66 -7.97 -3.41 7.54
C LYS A 66 -8.08 -3.93 8.98
N LEU A 67 -7.63 -5.15 9.26
CA LEU A 67 -7.50 -5.66 10.63
C LEU A 67 -6.12 -5.37 11.23
N LEU A 68 -5.15 -4.94 10.41
CA LEU A 68 -3.83 -4.54 10.88
C LEU A 68 -3.91 -3.20 11.60
N TYR A 69 -2.89 -2.86 12.38
CA TYR A 69 -2.91 -1.64 13.17
C TYR A 69 -2.84 -0.40 12.27
N HIS A 70 -3.80 0.52 12.42
CA HIS A 70 -3.74 1.87 11.87
C HIS A 70 -4.56 2.82 12.76
N PRO A 71 -4.24 4.12 12.79
CA PRO A 71 -5.08 5.09 13.49
C PRO A 71 -6.46 5.23 12.83
N GLU A 72 -7.44 5.71 13.59
CA GLU A 72 -8.76 6.03 13.04
C GLU A 72 -8.63 7.18 12.04
N ILE A 73 -8.99 6.92 10.77
CA ILE A 73 -8.93 7.90 9.69
C ILE A 73 -10.34 8.43 9.41
N THR A 74 -10.58 9.67 9.80
CA THR A 74 -11.87 10.36 9.55
C THR A 74 -11.81 11.31 8.37
N LYS A 75 -10.60 11.68 7.92
CA LYS A 75 -10.36 12.62 6.82
C LYS A 75 -9.16 12.17 5.98
N PRO A 76 -9.21 12.31 4.65
CA PRO A 76 -8.07 11.97 3.81
C PRO A 76 -7.02 13.09 3.83
N SER A 77 -5.75 12.71 3.67
CA SER A 77 -4.67 13.67 3.41
C SER A 77 -4.87 14.38 2.06
N GLU A 78 -4.19 15.50 1.86
CA GLU A 78 -4.18 16.17 0.55
C GLU A 78 -3.56 15.28 -0.53
N ALA A 79 -2.54 14.48 -0.19
CA ALA A 79 -1.96 13.49 -1.11
C ALA A 79 -2.99 12.48 -1.60
N ALA A 80 -3.76 11.87 -0.69
CA ALA A 80 -4.80 10.91 -1.03
C ALA A 80 -5.90 11.53 -1.91
N LYS A 81 -6.33 12.76 -1.62
CA LYS A 81 -7.32 13.50 -2.44
C LYS A 81 -6.80 13.78 -3.84
N ILE A 82 -5.58 14.32 -3.96
CA ILE A 82 -4.98 14.63 -5.25
C ILE A 82 -4.77 13.36 -6.06
N LEU A 83 -4.30 12.28 -5.43
CA LEU A 83 -4.05 11.01 -6.09
C LEU A 83 -5.35 10.37 -6.62
N ALA A 84 -6.39 10.28 -5.78
CA ALA A 84 -7.69 9.76 -6.18
C ALA A 84 -8.30 10.58 -7.34
N LYS A 85 -8.14 11.91 -7.32
CA LYS A 85 -8.60 12.78 -8.40
C LYS A 85 -7.76 12.61 -9.67
N HIS A 86 -6.43 12.55 -9.55
CA HIS A 86 -5.51 12.47 -10.68
C HIS A 86 -5.70 11.16 -11.47
N LEU A 87 -5.90 10.05 -10.75
CA LEU A 87 -6.18 8.73 -11.33
C LEU A 87 -7.67 8.48 -11.59
N GLN A 88 -8.53 9.50 -11.42
CA GLN A 88 -9.98 9.44 -11.69
C GLN A 88 -10.70 8.29 -10.97
N LEU A 89 -10.30 8.00 -9.73
CA LEU A 89 -10.82 6.86 -8.94
C LEU A 89 -12.19 7.13 -8.30
N SER A 90 -12.64 8.39 -8.31
CA SER A 90 -13.99 8.77 -7.87
C SER A 90 -15.02 8.60 -9.00
N PRO A 91 -16.27 8.22 -8.72
CA PRO A 91 -16.87 7.98 -7.41
C PRO A 91 -16.64 6.61 -6.72
N PRO A 92 -16.14 5.53 -7.36
CA PRO A 92 -16.00 4.23 -6.68
C PRO A 92 -15.15 4.25 -5.40
N LEU A 93 -14.17 5.14 -5.33
CA LEU A 93 -13.28 5.27 -4.18
C LEU A 93 -13.52 6.58 -3.42
N ASP A 94 -13.84 6.44 -2.13
CA ASP A 94 -13.68 7.52 -1.14
C ASP A 94 -12.18 7.68 -0.80
N PRO A 95 -11.58 8.87 -0.97
CA PRO A 95 -10.18 9.10 -0.63
C PRO A 95 -9.82 8.75 0.82
N VAL A 96 -10.78 8.73 1.76
CA VAL A 96 -10.55 8.27 3.14
C VAL A 96 -10.07 6.82 3.16
N HIS A 97 -10.63 5.94 2.32
CA HIS A 97 -10.19 4.55 2.25
C HIS A 97 -8.78 4.42 1.65
N LEU A 98 -8.40 5.32 0.73
CA LEU A 98 -7.04 5.34 0.21
C LEU A 98 -6.03 5.75 1.28
N GLU A 99 -6.38 6.75 2.11
CA GLU A 99 -5.58 7.16 3.25
C GLU A 99 -5.47 6.05 4.30
N GLU A 100 -6.58 5.35 4.61
CA GLU A 100 -6.57 4.20 5.52
C GLU A 100 -5.60 3.11 5.05
N LEU A 101 -5.64 2.74 3.76
CA LEU A 101 -4.71 1.76 3.18
C LEU A 101 -3.26 2.25 3.24
N LEU A 102 -3.01 3.52 2.98
CA LEU A 102 -1.66 4.10 3.10
C LEU A 102 -1.11 3.94 4.52
N GLN A 103 -1.90 4.29 5.54
CA GLN A 103 -1.49 4.18 6.94
C GLN A 103 -1.26 2.72 7.36
N ILE A 104 -2.08 1.79 6.87
CA ILE A 104 -1.86 0.34 7.07
C ILE A 104 -0.48 -0.07 6.55
N TRP A 105 -0.10 0.37 5.34
CA TRP A 105 1.21 0.05 4.80
C TRP A 105 2.35 0.67 5.62
N ILE A 106 2.27 1.96 5.94
CA ILE A 106 3.30 2.69 6.70
C ILE A 106 3.60 2.00 8.05
N LEU A 107 2.57 1.49 8.72
CA LEU A 107 2.71 0.98 10.09
C LEU A 107 2.94 -0.54 10.18
N ASN A 108 2.79 -1.29 9.08
CA ASN A 108 2.80 -2.76 9.15
C ASN A 108 3.66 -3.44 8.08
N CYS A 109 4.31 -2.71 7.17
CA CYS A 109 5.05 -3.33 6.10
C CYS A 109 6.46 -3.80 6.50
N PHE A 110 6.97 -4.73 5.71
CA PHE A 110 8.34 -5.22 5.73
C PHE A 110 8.97 -4.99 4.35
N GLU A 111 10.25 -4.64 4.32
CA GLU A 111 11.04 -4.67 3.08
C GLU A 111 11.06 -6.10 2.54
N HIS A 112 10.81 -6.30 1.25
CA HIS A 112 10.69 -7.62 0.64
C HIS A 112 11.72 -7.86 -0.47
N SER A 113 11.98 -6.86 -1.32
CA SER A 113 12.93 -6.99 -2.44
C SER A 113 13.64 -5.66 -2.72
N ASP A 114 14.87 -5.74 -3.24
CA ASP A 114 15.70 -4.55 -3.55
C ASP A 114 15.61 -4.10 -5.03
N ASP A 115 15.57 -5.03 -5.99
CA ASP A 115 15.38 -4.71 -7.42
C ASP A 115 14.41 -5.70 -8.11
N PRO A 116 13.17 -5.28 -8.41
CA PRO A 116 12.58 -3.99 -8.06
C PRO A 116 12.37 -3.84 -6.55
N LEU A 117 12.42 -2.60 -6.05
CA LEU A 117 12.10 -2.30 -4.64
C LEU A 117 10.66 -2.74 -4.35
N GLY A 118 10.46 -3.47 -3.27
CA GLY A 118 9.16 -4.01 -2.91
C GLY A 118 8.92 -4.14 -1.42
N TYR A 119 7.66 -3.99 -1.04
CA TYR A 119 7.17 -4.12 0.32
C TYR A 119 6.17 -5.26 0.43
N SER A 120 6.06 -5.78 1.63
CA SER A 120 5.12 -6.84 1.97
C SER A 120 4.40 -6.55 3.28
N THR A 121 3.18 -7.06 3.40
CA THR A 121 2.44 -7.15 4.67
C THR A 121 2.14 -8.62 4.96
N TYR A 122 2.47 -9.08 6.16
CA TYR A 122 2.22 -10.44 6.60
C TYR A 122 1.18 -10.44 7.70
N PHE A 123 -0.01 -10.97 7.40
CA PHE A 123 -1.17 -10.84 8.28
C PHE A 123 -0.85 -11.23 9.72
N MET A 124 -0.26 -12.41 9.95
CA MET A 124 0.01 -12.87 11.32
C MET A 124 1.19 -12.14 11.97
N SER A 125 2.27 -11.90 11.23
CA SER A 125 3.48 -11.25 11.77
C SER A 125 3.25 -9.80 12.15
N SER A 126 2.37 -9.09 11.44
CA SER A 126 2.01 -7.70 11.73
C SER A 126 1.23 -7.53 13.06
N PHE A 127 0.81 -8.61 13.73
CA PHE A 127 0.23 -8.54 15.09
C PHE A 127 1.30 -8.54 16.20
N MET A 128 2.58 -8.70 15.86
CA MET A 128 3.66 -8.66 16.84
C MET A 128 4.10 -7.23 17.11
N SER A 129 4.11 -6.84 18.38
CA SER A 129 4.63 -5.52 18.78
C SER A 129 6.15 -5.48 18.76
N HIS A 130 6.69 -4.28 18.49
CA HIS A 130 8.12 -4.02 18.58
C HIS A 130 8.62 -4.08 20.04
N HIS A 131 9.83 -4.61 20.22
CA HIS A 131 10.61 -4.48 21.46
C HIS A 131 12.10 -4.40 21.11
N CYS A 132 12.86 -3.51 21.76
CA CYS A 132 14.29 -3.32 21.48
C CYS A 132 15.16 -4.54 21.84
N MET A 133 14.65 -5.44 22.69
CA MET A 133 15.25 -6.74 22.99
C MET A 133 14.24 -7.83 22.58
N PRO A 134 14.13 -8.14 21.27
CA PRO A 134 13.13 -9.08 20.80
C PRO A 134 13.46 -10.51 21.25
N ASN A 135 12.44 -11.33 21.42
CA ASN A 135 12.55 -12.77 21.68
C ASN A 135 12.22 -13.62 20.44
N ALA A 136 12.19 -12.97 19.27
CA ALA A 136 11.96 -13.60 17.99
C ALA A 136 12.70 -12.83 16.89
N VAL A 137 13.15 -13.54 15.87
CA VAL A 137 13.80 -13.00 14.67
C VAL A 137 13.08 -13.51 13.44
N TRP A 138 13.17 -12.76 12.35
CA TRP A 138 12.64 -13.20 11.06
C TRP A 138 13.71 -13.12 9.98
N HIS A 139 13.55 -13.95 8.96
CA HIS A 139 14.32 -13.91 7.71
C HIS A 139 13.42 -14.38 6.57
N TYR A 140 13.86 -14.12 5.34
CA TYR A 140 13.26 -14.69 4.16
C TYR A 140 13.91 -16.03 3.82
N ASP A 141 13.08 -17.02 3.52
CA ASP A 141 13.47 -18.25 2.84
C ASP A 141 12.78 -18.23 1.48
N GLU A 142 13.50 -17.81 0.44
CA GLU A 142 12.92 -17.39 -0.84
C GLU A 142 11.84 -16.30 -0.64
N ASP A 143 10.58 -16.58 -0.96
CA ASP A 143 9.45 -15.65 -0.77
C ASP A 143 8.73 -15.82 0.58
N ASP A 144 9.12 -16.83 1.37
CA ASP A 144 8.47 -17.15 2.64
C ASP A 144 9.03 -16.30 3.79
N PHE A 145 8.13 -15.72 4.58
CA PHE A 145 8.47 -15.03 5.82
C PHE A 145 8.58 -16.03 6.96
N VAL A 146 9.80 -16.27 7.45
CA VAL A 146 10.07 -17.27 8.48
C VAL A 146 10.39 -16.59 9.81
N LEU A 147 9.46 -16.72 10.76
CA LEU A 147 9.60 -16.24 12.14
C LEU A 147 10.11 -17.37 13.06
N ARG A 148 11.14 -17.09 13.86
CA ARG A 148 11.73 -18.03 14.84
C ARG A 148 11.96 -17.34 16.18
N ALA A 149 11.99 -18.12 17.26
CA ALA A 149 12.42 -17.67 18.58
C ALA A 149 13.95 -17.48 18.63
#